data_AF-A0A3D3LA73-F1
#
_entry.id   AF-A0A3D3LA73-F1
#
_cell.length_a   1.000
_cell.length_b   1.000
_cell.length_c   1.000
_cell.angle_alpha   90.00
_cell.angle_beta   90.00
_cell.angle_gamma   90.00
#
_symmetry.space_group_name_H-M   'P 1'
#
loop_
_entity.id
_entity.type
_entity.pdbx_description
1 polymer ?
#
loop_
_entity_poly.entity_id
_entity_poly.type
_entity_poly.pdbx_seq_one_letter_code
_entity_poly.pdbx_strand_id
1 'polypeptide(L)'
;MKHLHFLSPLLCALTLPVLADEGFTPLFDGKTMNGWRNAYEWGDIEVVNGEIHLTGDKKFFVVTEKTYSDFIFEGEILLPEGQANSGFMFRAHVEPNKVFGYQAEVDGDANRKWSGGLYDEGRRKWFISPVKGDKESEAAFRARAGDCFKRNDWNTYRITCQGKKLKIEVNGVVTTDVVDDMDASGVIAIQHHGEKGQTYKFRNLRIKELK
;
A
#
# COMPACT_ATOMS: atom_id res chain seq x y z
N MET A 1 31.38 -60.73 6.41
CA MET A 1 30.50 -59.68 6.97
C MET A 1 30.29 -58.65 5.89
N LYS A 2 29.04 -58.42 5.45
CA LYS A 2 28.72 -57.57 4.29
C LYS A 2 28.59 -56.12 4.77
N HIS A 3 29.43 -55.22 4.26
CA HIS A 3 29.31 -53.78 4.49
C HIS A 3 28.25 -53.21 3.54
N LEU A 4 27.17 -52.67 4.11
CA LEU A 4 26.10 -52.00 3.39
C LEU A 4 26.42 -50.49 3.37
N HIS A 5 26.82 -49.97 2.21
CA HIS A 5 27.00 -48.53 2.01
C HIS A 5 25.63 -47.88 1.74
N PHE A 6 25.17 -47.05 2.67
CA PHE A 6 24.04 -46.15 2.43
C PHE A 6 24.53 -44.93 1.65
N LEU A 7 24.12 -44.80 0.38
CA LEU A 7 24.20 -43.54 -0.34
C LEU A 7 23.11 -42.60 0.19
N SER A 8 23.52 -41.49 0.80
CA SER A 8 22.62 -40.38 1.10
C SER A 8 22.33 -39.62 -0.19
N PRO A 9 21.06 -39.38 -0.58
CA PRO A 9 20.75 -38.58 -1.74
C PRO A 9 21.06 -37.11 -1.41
N LEU A 10 21.99 -36.53 -2.16
CA LEU A 10 22.25 -35.10 -2.14
C LEU A 10 21.01 -34.40 -2.72
N LEU A 11 20.17 -33.85 -1.84
CA LEU A 11 19.00 -33.06 -2.22
C LEU A 11 19.51 -31.71 -2.78
N CYS A 12 19.66 -31.64 -4.10
CA CYS A 12 19.97 -30.42 -4.80
C CYS A 12 18.72 -29.53 -4.77
N ALA A 13 18.71 -28.53 -3.88
CA ALA A 13 17.64 -27.54 -3.83
C ALA A 13 17.68 -26.72 -5.13
N LEU A 14 16.72 -26.96 -6.04
CA LEU A 14 16.48 -26.07 -7.16
C LEU A 14 15.99 -24.72 -6.60
N THR A 15 16.88 -23.74 -6.58
CA THR A 15 16.48 -22.34 -6.48
C THR A 15 15.86 -21.93 -7.81
N LEU A 16 14.53 -21.95 -7.88
CA LEU A 16 13.83 -21.30 -8.99
C LEU A 16 14.23 -19.81 -9.00
N PRO A 17 14.73 -19.27 -10.11
CA PRO A 17 14.96 -17.85 -10.20
C PRO A 17 13.58 -17.18 -10.11
N VAL A 18 13.40 -16.34 -9.09
CA VAL A 18 12.31 -15.35 -9.10
C VAL A 18 12.55 -14.52 -10.36
N LEU A 19 11.71 -14.71 -11.37
CA LEU A 19 11.65 -13.81 -12.52
C LEU A 19 11.42 -12.42 -11.95
N ALA A 20 12.46 -11.59 -11.98
CA ALA A 20 12.35 -10.18 -11.68
C ALA A 20 11.32 -9.61 -12.66
N ASP A 21 10.18 -9.19 -12.13
CA ASP A 21 9.08 -8.58 -12.88
C ASP A 21 9.63 -7.35 -13.60
N GLU A 22 9.67 -7.38 -14.95
CA GLU A 22 10.52 -6.47 -15.73
C GLU A 22 10.27 -4.99 -15.40
N GLY A 23 11.29 -4.34 -14.85
CA GLY A 23 11.32 -2.89 -14.60
C GLY A 23 10.82 -2.46 -13.21
N PHE A 24 10.46 -3.38 -12.30
CA PHE A 24 10.21 -3.02 -10.91
C PHE A 24 11.51 -2.94 -10.10
N THR A 25 11.62 -1.89 -9.30
CA THR A 25 12.65 -1.70 -8.27
C THR A 25 12.00 -1.82 -6.89
N PRO A 26 12.61 -2.54 -5.93
CA PRO A 26 12.10 -2.58 -4.55
C PRO A 26 12.15 -1.19 -3.92
N LEU A 27 11.05 -0.77 -3.30
CA LEU A 27 11.06 0.36 -2.37
C LEU A 27 11.40 -0.09 -0.95
N PHE A 28 11.16 -1.35 -0.61
CA PHE A 28 11.53 -1.95 0.67
C PHE A 28 12.33 -3.22 0.43
N ASP A 29 13.49 -3.34 1.08
CA ASP A 29 14.42 -4.45 0.91
C ASP A 29 14.14 -5.65 1.85
N GLY A 30 13.11 -5.54 2.70
CA GLY A 30 12.77 -6.53 3.72
C GLY A 30 13.64 -6.48 4.98
N LYS A 31 14.54 -5.49 5.12
CA LYS A 31 15.56 -5.46 6.17
C LYS A 31 15.70 -4.10 6.83
N THR A 32 15.62 -3.02 6.06
CA THR A 32 15.91 -1.67 6.50
C THR A 32 14.85 -0.68 6.00
N MET A 33 14.76 0.46 6.65
CA MET A 33 13.92 1.58 6.19
C MET A 33 14.68 2.50 5.21
N ASN A 34 15.74 2.01 4.54
CA ASN A 34 16.50 2.82 3.59
C ASN A 34 15.59 3.37 2.49
N GLY A 35 15.70 4.66 2.19
CA GLY A 35 14.82 5.35 1.24
C GLY A 35 13.45 5.74 1.80
N TRP A 36 13.21 5.49 3.09
CA TRP A 36 12.00 5.91 3.82
C TRP A 36 12.36 6.73 5.05
N ARG A 37 11.46 7.61 5.45
CA ARG A 37 11.55 8.36 6.71
C ARG A 37 10.18 8.57 7.34
N ASN A 38 10.14 8.68 8.67
CA ASN A 38 8.94 9.17 9.34
C ASN A 38 8.73 10.66 8.99
N ALA A 39 7.53 11.04 8.58
CA ALA A 39 7.17 12.44 8.34
C ALA A 39 6.71 13.17 9.63
N TYR A 40 6.69 12.45 10.75
CA TYR A 40 6.15 12.88 12.03
C TYR A 40 7.16 12.65 13.16
N GLU A 41 7.01 13.42 14.24
CA GLU A 41 7.78 13.26 15.48
C GLU A 41 7.29 12.10 16.37
N TRP A 42 6.23 11.41 15.94
CA TRP A 42 5.61 10.29 16.64
C TRP A 42 5.36 9.12 15.69
N GLY A 43 4.98 7.98 16.27
CA GLY A 43 4.75 6.74 15.54
C GLY A 43 6.02 5.93 15.45
N ASP A 44 5.89 4.64 15.74
CA ASP A 44 7.00 3.70 15.75
C ASP A 44 7.00 2.89 14.46
N ILE A 45 8.21 2.60 13.98
CA ILE A 45 8.46 1.86 12.74
C ILE A 45 9.42 0.73 13.08
N GLU A 46 8.98 -0.50 12.88
CA GLU A 46 9.81 -1.68 13.09
C GLU A 46 9.84 -2.55 11.83
N VAL A 47 11.00 -3.15 11.55
CA VAL A 47 11.11 -4.17 10.50
C VAL A 47 11.13 -5.54 11.17
N VAL A 48 10.10 -6.35 10.92
CA VAL A 48 9.91 -7.66 11.52
C VAL A 48 9.65 -8.68 10.42
N ASN A 49 10.50 -9.70 10.31
CA ASN A 49 10.33 -10.82 9.37
C ASN A 49 10.09 -10.40 7.89
N GLY A 50 10.75 -9.34 7.43
CA GLY A 50 10.56 -8.85 6.06
C GLY A 50 9.30 -7.99 5.86
N GLU A 51 8.74 -7.46 6.94
CA GLU A 51 7.55 -6.61 6.95
C GLU A 51 7.87 -5.30 7.68
N ILE A 52 7.29 -4.20 7.22
CA ILE A 52 7.26 -2.93 7.97
C ILE A 52 6.03 -2.97 8.87
N HIS A 53 6.24 -2.82 10.17
CA HIS A 53 5.19 -2.71 11.17
C HIS A 53 5.12 -1.26 11.63
N LEU A 54 3.96 -0.64 11.47
CA LEU A 54 3.66 0.68 12.00
C LEU A 54 2.79 0.52 13.24
N THR A 55 3.16 1.23 14.32
CA THR A 55 2.37 1.31 15.56
C THR A 55 2.32 2.74 16.06
N GLY A 56 1.22 3.10 16.73
CA GLY A 56 1.08 4.43 17.33
C GLY A 56 -0.31 4.66 17.92
N ASP A 57 -0.51 5.85 18.48
CA ASP A 57 -1.79 6.32 19.04
C ASP A 57 -2.28 7.63 18.41
N LYS A 58 -1.59 8.08 17.36
CA LYS A 58 -1.91 9.24 16.52
C LYS A 58 -1.65 8.89 15.07
N LYS A 59 -2.39 9.52 14.16
CA LYS A 59 -2.17 9.36 12.73
C LYS A 59 -0.75 9.78 12.36
N PHE A 60 -0.03 8.96 11.61
CA PHE A 60 1.25 9.31 11.02
C PHE A 60 1.45 8.57 9.70
N PHE A 61 2.45 9.04 8.95
CA PHE A 61 2.83 8.45 7.68
C PHE A 61 4.34 8.28 7.61
N VAL A 62 4.76 7.16 7.01
CA VAL A 62 6.15 6.93 6.61
C VAL A 62 6.22 7.16 5.11
N VAL A 63 7.11 8.06 4.69
CA VAL A 63 7.18 8.55 3.31
C VAL A 63 8.47 8.08 2.64
N THR A 64 8.44 7.87 1.33
CA THR A 64 9.66 7.73 0.54
C THR A 64 10.45 9.03 0.57
N GLU A 65 11.77 8.94 0.55
CA GLU A 65 12.65 10.10 0.39
C GLU A 65 12.60 10.65 -1.04
N LYS A 66 12.48 9.76 -2.03
CA LYS A 66 12.34 10.09 -3.44
C LYS A 66 10.89 10.46 -3.79
N THR A 67 10.74 11.39 -4.73
CA THR A 67 9.47 11.73 -5.39
C THR A 67 9.34 11.01 -6.73
N TYR A 68 8.09 10.73 -7.12
CA TYR A 68 7.73 10.02 -8.33
C TYR A 68 6.61 10.75 -9.07
N SER A 69 6.66 10.75 -10.40
CA SER A 69 5.65 11.34 -11.28
C SER A 69 4.75 10.27 -11.91
N ASP A 70 5.22 9.65 -12.99
CA ASP A 70 4.53 8.58 -13.69
C ASP A 70 5.15 7.24 -13.28
N PHE A 71 4.32 6.35 -12.75
CA PHE A 71 4.78 5.09 -12.17
C PHE A 71 3.66 4.06 -12.06
N ILE A 72 4.09 2.83 -11.81
CA ILE A 72 3.28 1.76 -11.27
C ILE A 72 3.87 1.38 -9.92
N PHE A 73 3.11 1.60 -8.86
CA PHE A 73 3.47 1.17 -7.51
C PHE A 73 2.69 -0.09 -7.18
N GLU A 74 3.35 -1.03 -6.51
CA GLU A 74 2.70 -2.17 -5.88
C GLU A 74 3.14 -2.30 -4.43
N GLY A 75 2.20 -2.68 -3.58
CA GLY A 75 2.47 -2.95 -2.18
C GLY A 75 1.40 -3.83 -1.57
N GLU A 76 1.78 -4.56 -0.54
CA GLU A 76 0.85 -5.36 0.24
C GLU A 76 0.63 -4.75 1.62
N ILE A 77 -0.61 -4.83 2.10
CA ILE A 77 -0.98 -4.46 3.47
C ILE A 77 -1.79 -5.57 4.14
N LEU A 78 -1.49 -5.80 5.41
CA LEU A 78 -2.34 -6.54 6.34
C LEU A 78 -2.78 -5.60 7.45
N LEU A 79 -4.09 -5.39 7.53
CA LEU A 79 -4.70 -4.64 8.62
C LEU A 79 -4.76 -5.50 9.88
N PRO A 80 -4.66 -4.91 11.07
CA PRO A 80 -4.86 -5.65 12.30
C PRO A 80 -6.36 -5.93 12.53
N GLU A 81 -6.64 -6.81 13.49
CA GLU A 81 -8.01 -7.17 13.89
C GLU A 81 -8.76 -5.98 14.52
N GLY A 82 -10.09 -5.95 14.38
CA GLY A 82 -10.93 -4.91 15.00
C GLY A 82 -11.18 -3.69 14.12
N GLN A 83 -11.20 -2.49 14.69
CA GLN A 83 -11.30 -1.25 13.91
C GLN A 83 -9.93 -0.92 13.31
N ALA A 84 -9.88 -0.70 12.00
CA ALA A 84 -8.66 -0.29 11.32
C ALA A 84 -8.97 0.54 10.07
N ASN A 85 -8.11 1.51 9.80
CA ASN A 85 -8.10 2.32 8.58
C ASN A 85 -6.65 2.62 8.22
N SER A 86 -6.31 2.58 6.96
CA SER A 86 -4.97 2.90 6.48
C SER A 86 -5.06 3.40 5.03
N GLY A 87 -3.93 3.55 4.38
CA GLY A 87 -3.84 4.08 3.05
C GLY A 87 -2.44 3.99 2.48
N PHE A 88 -2.39 3.89 1.16
CA PHE A 88 -1.19 4.19 0.38
C PHE A 88 -1.34 5.59 -0.21
N MET A 89 -0.56 6.54 0.31
CA MET A 89 -0.48 7.87 -0.29
C MET A 89 0.38 7.80 -1.55
N PHE A 90 0.03 8.58 -2.57
CA PHE A 90 0.78 8.64 -3.81
C PHE A 90 0.73 10.04 -4.41
N ARG A 91 1.82 10.45 -5.07
CA ARG A 91 2.04 11.86 -5.47
C ARG A 91 1.73 12.84 -4.34
N ALA A 92 2.06 12.45 -3.10
CA ALA A 92 1.74 13.19 -1.91
C ALA A 92 2.81 14.24 -1.58
N HIS A 93 2.43 15.19 -0.73
CA HIS A 93 3.26 16.29 -0.27
C HIS A 93 3.49 16.21 1.23
N VAL A 94 4.63 16.75 1.67
CA VAL A 94 5.08 16.66 3.05
C VAL A 94 5.41 18.06 3.59
N GLU A 95 4.79 18.39 4.72
CA GLU A 95 5.10 19.51 5.59
C GLU A 95 5.48 18.96 6.98
N PRO A 96 6.10 19.75 7.88
CA PRO A 96 6.39 19.28 9.23
C PRO A 96 5.13 18.75 9.93
N ASN A 97 5.17 17.49 10.37
CA ASN A 97 4.05 16.79 11.00
C ASN A 97 2.76 16.79 10.16
N LYS A 98 2.87 16.79 8.82
CA LYS A 98 1.71 16.75 7.93
C LYS A 98 2.04 16.13 6.57
N VAL A 99 1.27 15.14 6.18
CA VAL A 99 1.25 14.56 4.84
C VAL A 99 -0.15 14.75 4.25
N PHE A 100 -0.23 15.19 3.00
CA PHE A 100 -1.48 15.45 2.29
C PHE A 100 -1.32 15.12 0.81
N GLY A 101 -2.41 14.79 0.12
CA GLY A 101 -2.34 14.30 -1.25
C GLY A 101 -3.32 13.18 -1.55
N TYR A 102 -3.17 12.56 -2.72
CA TYR A 102 -3.94 11.38 -3.06
C TYR A 102 -3.62 10.20 -2.15
N GLN A 103 -4.65 9.48 -1.76
CA GLN A 103 -4.60 8.25 -0.97
C GLN A 103 -5.48 7.19 -1.64
N ALA A 104 -4.89 6.03 -1.89
CA ALA A 104 -5.65 4.80 -2.10
C ALA A 104 -6.05 4.28 -0.71
N GLU A 105 -7.34 4.34 -0.41
CA GLU A 105 -7.89 3.96 0.89
C GLU A 105 -7.70 2.47 1.17
N VAL A 106 -7.38 2.13 2.42
CA VAL A 106 -7.52 0.78 2.96
C VAL A 106 -8.57 0.82 4.08
N ASP A 107 -9.77 0.36 3.77
CA ASP A 107 -10.93 0.43 4.65
C ASP A 107 -11.19 -0.89 5.36
N GLY A 108 -10.97 -0.92 6.67
CA GLY A 108 -11.28 -2.08 7.51
C GLY A 108 -12.75 -2.21 7.90
N ASP A 109 -13.62 -1.27 7.52
CA ASP A 109 -15.05 -1.32 7.81
C ASP A 109 -15.81 -2.20 6.80
N ALA A 110 -16.33 -3.32 7.30
CA ALA A 110 -17.09 -4.29 6.51
C ALA A 110 -18.43 -3.76 5.95
N ASN A 111 -18.94 -2.63 6.46
CA ASN A 111 -20.18 -2.01 5.98
C ASN A 111 -19.89 -0.96 4.91
N ARG A 112 -18.85 -0.15 5.10
CA ARG A 112 -18.50 0.94 4.18
C ARG A 112 -17.89 0.40 2.89
N LYS A 113 -16.91 -0.52 3.00
CA LYS A 113 -16.28 -1.23 1.88
C LYS A 113 -15.67 -0.30 0.82
N TRP A 114 -14.87 0.69 1.24
CA TRP A 114 -14.25 1.68 0.33
C TRP A 114 -12.76 1.45 0.03
N SER A 115 -12.23 0.26 0.32
CA SER A 115 -10.86 -0.12 -0.06
C SER A 115 -10.62 0.07 -1.56
N GLY A 116 -9.53 0.76 -1.90
CA GLY A 116 -9.19 1.16 -3.26
C GLY A 116 -9.91 2.42 -3.77
N GLY A 117 -10.68 3.10 -2.92
CA GLY A 117 -11.24 4.41 -3.21
C GLY A 117 -10.16 5.50 -3.19
N LEU A 118 -10.41 6.59 -3.92
CA LEU A 118 -9.53 7.75 -3.97
C LEU A 118 -9.99 8.81 -2.97
N TYR A 119 -9.20 8.95 -1.90
CA TYR A 119 -9.34 10.00 -0.92
C TYR A 119 -8.23 11.05 -1.12
N ASP A 120 -8.57 12.33 -1.04
CA ASP A 120 -7.58 13.41 -1.08
C ASP A 120 -7.31 13.94 0.32
N GLU A 121 -6.35 13.29 0.99
CA GLU A 121 -5.97 13.49 2.40
C GLU A 121 -5.55 14.94 2.65
N GLY A 122 -6.07 15.52 3.73
CA GLY A 122 -5.81 16.91 4.10
C GLY A 122 -6.38 17.96 3.15
N ARG A 123 -7.16 17.57 2.11
CA ARG A 123 -7.65 18.47 1.06
C ARG A 123 -9.11 18.18 0.67
N ARG A 124 -9.37 17.62 -0.54
CA ARG A 124 -10.72 17.48 -1.12
C ARG A 124 -11.53 16.30 -0.55
N LYS A 125 -10.88 15.39 0.19
CA LYS A 125 -11.52 14.23 0.82
C LYS A 125 -12.10 13.26 -0.23
N TRP A 126 -13.34 12.78 -0.04
CA TRP A 126 -14.01 11.81 -0.92
C TRP A 126 -14.71 12.53 -2.08
N PHE A 127 -13.95 12.87 -3.12
CA PHE A 127 -14.39 13.81 -4.16
C PHE A 127 -14.79 13.16 -5.48
N ILE A 128 -14.49 11.87 -5.71
CA ILE A 128 -14.68 11.26 -7.04
C ILE A 128 -14.99 9.76 -7.06
N SER A 129 -14.27 8.93 -6.29
CA SER A 129 -14.41 7.45 -6.36
C SER A 129 -14.22 6.82 -4.98
N PRO A 130 -15.27 6.73 -4.15
CA PRO A 130 -16.59 7.34 -4.33
C PRO A 130 -16.63 8.84 -3.93
N VAL A 131 -17.75 9.50 -4.25
CA VAL A 131 -18.13 10.82 -3.73
C VAL A 131 -18.93 10.63 -2.44
N LYS A 132 -18.41 11.10 -1.30
CA LYS A 132 -19.10 10.92 -0.02
C LYS A 132 -20.37 11.78 0.05
N GLY A 133 -21.47 11.16 0.46
CA GLY A 133 -22.80 11.79 0.54
C GLY A 133 -23.64 11.64 -0.73
N ASP A 134 -23.02 11.23 -1.84
CA ASP A 134 -23.73 10.81 -3.04
C ASP A 134 -24.02 9.30 -2.97
N LYS A 135 -25.27 8.95 -2.66
CA LYS A 135 -25.69 7.57 -2.47
C LYS A 135 -25.51 6.71 -3.73
N GLU A 136 -25.63 7.30 -4.91
CA GLU A 136 -25.47 6.58 -6.17
C GLU A 136 -23.99 6.29 -6.41
N SER A 137 -23.11 7.29 -6.23
CA SER A 137 -21.66 7.11 -6.32
C SER A 137 -21.15 6.06 -5.34
N GLU A 138 -21.58 6.13 -4.08
CA GLU A 138 -21.20 5.17 -3.05
C GLU A 138 -21.71 3.74 -3.33
N ALA A 139 -22.95 3.60 -3.83
CA ALA A 139 -23.51 2.31 -4.22
C ALA A 139 -22.79 1.71 -5.43
N ALA A 140 -22.49 2.53 -6.45
CA ALA A 140 -21.74 2.11 -7.63
C ALA A 140 -20.32 1.66 -7.28
N PHE A 141 -19.65 2.35 -6.35
CA PHE A 141 -18.35 1.92 -5.84
C PHE A 141 -18.45 0.55 -5.16
N ARG A 142 -19.39 0.38 -4.22
CA ARG A 142 -19.58 -0.90 -3.52
C ARG A 142 -19.92 -2.04 -4.48
N ALA A 143 -20.76 -1.81 -5.47
CA ALA A 143 -21.11 -2.82 -6.46
C ALA A 143 -19.90 -3.28 -7.30
N ARG A 144 -18.97 -2.37 -7.60
CA ARG A 144 -17.75 -2.67 -8.38
C ARG A 144 -16.64 -3.29 -7.54
N ALA A 145 -16.44 -2.80 -6.32
CA ALA A 145 -15.20 -3.02 -5.57
C ALA A 145 -15.41 -3.50 -4.13
N GLY A 146 -16.65 -3.53 -3.61
CA GLY A 146 -16.90 -3.72 -2.18
C GLY A 146 -16.39 -5.05 -1.60
N ASP A 147 -16.20 -6.06 -2.43
CA ASP A 147 -15.74 -7.40 -2.03
C ASP A 147 -14.29 -7.70 -2.44
N CYS A 148 -13.56 -6.73 -2.99
CA CYS A 148 -12.17 -6.95 -3.42
C CYS A 148 -11.19 -7.10 -2.24
N PHE A 149 -11.51 -6.54 -1.07
CA PHE A 149 -10.62 -6.46 0.08
C PHE A 149 -10.86 -7.60 1.09
N LYS A 150 -9.79 -8.24 1.55
CA LYS A 150 -9.78 -9.36 2.50
C LYS A 150 -9.39 -8.85 3.88
N ARG A 151 -10.34 -8.70 4.81
CA ARG A 151 -10.14 -8.01 6.11
C ARG A 151 -8.99 -8.55 6.98
N ASN A 152 -8.78 -9.87 6.96
CA ASN A 152 -7.87 -10.60 7.85
C ASN A 152 -6.74 -11.30 7.08
N ASP A 153 -6.42 -10.80 5.88
CA ASP A 153 -5.40 -11.39 5.02
C ASP A 153 -4.62 -10.27 4.31
N TRP A 154 -3.49 -10.63 3.70
CA TRP A 154 -2.70 -9.73 2.89
C TRP A 154 -3.47 -9.29 1.64
N ASN A 155 -3.44 -7.99 1.37
CA ASN A 155 -4.09 -7.38 0.22
C ASN A 155 -3.05 -6.67 -0.63
N THR A 156 -3.02 -6.99 -1.92
CA THR A 156 -2.16 -6.33 -2.89
C THR A 156 -2.87 -5.11 -3.45
N TYR A 157 -2.21 -3.96 -3.38
CA TYR A 157 -2.60 -2.73 -4.05
C TYR A 157 -1.67 -2.49 -5.22
N ARG A 158 -2.23 -2.12 -6.38
CA ARG A 158 -1.49 -1.64 -7.54
C ARG A 158 -2.02 -0.27 -7.93
N ILE A 159 -1.14 0.72 -7.96
CA ILE A 159 -1.47 2.12 -8.23
C ILE A 159 -0.71 2.53 -9.49
N THR A 160 -1.43 2.89 -10.55
CA THR A 160 -0.84 3.38 -11.80
C THR A 160 -1.13 4.87 -11.95
N CYS A 161 -0.07 5.64 -12.11
CA CYS A 161 -0.11 7.07 -12.38
C CYS A 161 0.57 7.32 -13.73
N GLN A 162 -0.17 7.85 -14.71
CA GLN A 162 0.37 8.18 -16.03
C GLN A 162 -0.22 9.50 -16.53
N GLY A 163 0.57 10.56 -16.54
CA GLY A 163 0.10 11.93 -16.71
C GLY A 163 -0.99 12.23 -15.67
N LYS A 164 -2.21 12.54 -16.14
CA LYS A 164 -3.38 12.84 -15.31
C LYS A 164 -4.24 11.61 -14.96
N LYS A 165 -3.92 10.43 -15.52
CA LYS A 165 -4.69 9.21 -15.27
C LYS A 165 -4.22 8.57 -13.97
N LEU A 166 -5.16 8.30 -13.08
CA LEU A 166 -4.95 7.65 -11.80
C LEU A 166 -5.80 6.38 -11.76
N LYS A 167 -5.14 5.24 -11.60
CA LYS A 167 -5.80 3.94 -11.49
C LYS A 167 -5.37 3.22 -10.21
N ILE A 168 -6.34 2.68 -9.47
CA ILE A 168 -6.12 1.87 -8.28
C ILE A 168 -6.75 0.51 -8.50
N GLU A 169 -6.00 -0.53 -8.18
CA GLU A 169 -6.44 -1.91 -8.20
C GLU A 169 -6.18 -2.55 -6.83
N VAL A 170 -7.13 -3.35 -6.35
CA VAL A 170 -7.01 -4.09 -5.09
C VAL A 170 -7.28 -5.57 -5.38
N ASN A 171 -6.30 -6.42 -5.09
CA ASN A 171 -6.33 -7.85 -5.40
C ASN A 171 -6.74 -8.15 -6.86
N GLY A 172 -6.28 -7.31 -7.81
CA GLY A 172 -6.56 -7.43 -9.24
C GLY A 172 -7.91 -6.85 -9.70
N VAL A 173 -8.74 -6.31 -8.79
CA VAL A 173 -10.00 -5.63 -9.13
C VAL A 173 -9.73 -4.14 -9.30
N VAL A 174 -10.12 -3.56 -10.44
CA VAL A 174 -10.04 -2.11 -10.67
C VAL A 174 -11.08 -1.39 -9.81
N THR A 175 -10.63 -0.65 -8.81
CA THR A 175 -11.50 0.04 -7.85
C THR A 175 -11.72 1.50 -8.24
N THR A 176 -10.69 2.15 -8.78
CA THR A 176 -10.72 3.53 -9.23
C THR A 176 -9.96 3.65 -10.56
N ASP A 177 -10.54 4.37 -11.52
CA ASP A 177 -9.91 4.74 -12.80
C ASP A 177 -10.45 6.11 -13.19
N VAL A 178 -9.66 7.15 -12.94
CA VAL A 178 -10.10 8.55 -13.04
C VAL A 178 -9.03 9.42 -13.68
N VAL A 179 -9.45 10.62 -14.09
CA VAL A 179 -8.54 11.68 -14.53
C VAL A 179 -8.61 12.81 -13.50
N ASP A 180 -7.46 13.18 -12.94
CA ASP A 180 -7.32 14.30 -12.03
C ASP A 180 -5.93 14.93 -12.21
N ASP A 181 -5.83 16.25 -12.14
CA ASP A 181 -4.61 16.99 -12.44
C ASP A 181 -4.12 17.89 -11.29
N MET A 182 -4.61 17.64 -10.08
CA MET A 182 -4.16 18.36 -8.89
C MET A 182 -2.65 18.15 -8.64
N ASP A 183 -2.15 16.91 -8.74
CA ASP A 183 -0.73 16.62 -8.50
C ASP A 183 -0.13 15.74 -9.60
N ALA A 184 0.95 16.23 -10.20
CA ALA A 184 1.72 15.51 -11.22
C ALA A 184 2.82 14.62 -10.63
N SER A 185 3.28 14.91 -9.39
CA SER A 185 4.36 14.18 -8.73
C SER A 185 4.36 14.40 -7.23
N GLY A 186 4.97 13.47 -6.49
CA GLY A 186 5.17 13.58 -5.05
C GLY A 186 5.72 12.28 -4.46
N VAL A 187 5.76 12.19 -3.13
CA VAL A 187 6.21 10.97 -2.43
C VAL A 187 5.15 9.87 -2.47
N ILE A 188 5.58 8.64 -2.17
CA ILE A 188 4.69 7.56 -1.75
C ILE A 188 4.72 7.51 -0.23
N ALA A 189 3.59 7.19 0.41
CA ALA A 189 3.55 6.99 1.85
C ALA A 189 2.66 5.81 2.27
N ILE A 190 2.99 5.22 3.41
CA ILE A 190 2.17 4.23 4.11
C ILE A 190 1.65 4.83 5.42
N GLN A 191 0.41 4.51 5.77
CA GLN A 191 -0.31 5.17 6.86
C GLN A 191 -0.53 4.25 8.07
N HIS A 192 -0.38 4.83 9.25
CA HIS A 192 -1.06 4.37 10.47
C HIS A 192 -2.11 5.42 10.84
N HIS A 193 -3.39 5.05 10.94
CA HIS A 193 -4.46 6.04 11.13
C HIS A 193 -4.61 6.51 12.59
N GLY A 194 -3.97 5.82 13.55
CA GLY A 194 -3.77 6.29 14.92
C GLY A 194 -4.52 5.47 15.98
N GLU A 195 -5.09 4.33 15.60
CA GLU A 195 -5.76 3.43 16.52
C GLU A 195 -4.76 2.86 17.53
N LYS A 196 -4.97 3.17 18.80
CA LYS A 196 -4.08 2.73 19.88
C LYS A 196 -4.01 1.21 19.96
N GLY A 197 -2.78 0.68 20.03
CA GLY A 197 -2.53 -0.76 20.19
C GLY A 197 -2.70 -1.58 18.91
N GLN A 198 -2.91 -0.92 17.77
CA GLN A 198 -3.02 -1.56 16.47
C GLN A 198 -1.66 -1.56 15.75
N THR A 199 -1.41 -2.59 14.96
CA THR A 199 -0.20 -2.73 14.15
C THR A 199 -0.57 -2.93 12.68
N TYR A 200 -0.17 -2.00 11.83
CA TYR A 200 -0.38 -2.08 10.39
C TYR A 200 0.87 -2.63 9.75
N LYS A 201 0.72 -3.67 8.92
CA LYS A 201 1.85 -4.39 8.35
C LYS A 201 1.91 -4.21 6.86
N PHE A 202 3.09 -3.89 6.35
CA PHE A 202 3.34 -3.65 4.93
C PHE A 202 4.50 -4.51 4.44
N ARG A 203 4.41 -5.00 3.20
CA ARG A 203 5.51 -5.74 2.55
C ARG A 203 5.41 -5.65 1.03
N ASN A 204 6.40 -6.20 0.34
CA ASN A 204 6.44 -6.28 -1.12
C ASN A 204 6.23 -4.90 -1.79
N LEU A 205 6.74 -3.83 -1.17
CA LEU A 205 6.64 -2.48 -1.70
C LEU A 205 7.64 -2.32 -2.84
N ARG A 206 7.16 -2.05 -4.06
CA ARG A 206 7.98 -1.92 -5.27
C ARG A 206 7.38 -0.90 -6.23
N ILE A 207 8.23 -0.32 -7.06
CA ILE A 207 7.82 0.69 -8.03
C ILE A 207 8.48 0.47 -9.39
N LYS A 208 7.75 0.77 -10.45
CA LYS A 208 8.23 0.88 -11.82
C LYS A 208 7.93 2.28 -12.33
N GLU A 209 8.96 3.09 -12.50
CA GLU A 209 8.81 4.41 -13.12
C GLU A 209 8.49 4.26 -14.60
N LEU A 210 7.53 5.06 -15.08
CA LEU A 210 7.13 5.12 -16.48
C LEU A 210 7.86 6.30 -17.13
N LYS A 211 8.30 6.09 -18.37
CA LYS A 211 8.97 7.13 -19.17
C LYS A 211 7.96 8.09 -19.80
#